data_AF-A0AA38TST1-F1
#
_entry.id   AF-A0AA38TST1-F1
#
_cell.length_a   1.000
_cell.length_b   1.000
_cell.length_c   1.000
_cell.angle_alpha   90.00
_cell.angle_beta   90.00
_cell.angle_gamma   90.00
#
_symmetry.space_group_name_H-M   'P 1'
#
loop_
_entity.id
_entity.type
_entity.pdbx_description
1 polymer ?
#
loop_
_entity_poly.entity_id
_entity_poly.type
_entity_poly.pdbx_seq_one_letter_code
_entity_poly.pdbx_strand_id
1 'polypeptide(L)'
;MRRLRVRREDVDIIFIGNLGRYTNGLYVLNLQENKEVYHISKRSEEIEDQTYLWHCRLGHINKKRIEQLQIGGILGSFDFRPFNSCESCLSGKMTKKHFNKDNERASELLGIIHTDVCGPFSHEARGRYRYFITFTDDFSRYGYVYQIRHKSEAFERFKEF
;
A
#
# COMPACT_ATOMS: atom_id res chain seq x y z
N MET A 1 5.69 -28.54 -15.26
CA MET A 1 4.34 -27.95 -15.39
C MET A 1 4.40 -26.53 -14.83
N ARG A 2 4.44 -25.49 -15.69
CA ARG A 2 4.65 -24.11 -15.23
C ARG A 2 3.30 -23.41 -15.11
N ARG A 3 2.90 -23.16 -13.87
CA ARG A 3 1.68 -22.45 -13.47
C ARG A 3 1.93 -20.95 -13.64
N LEU A 4 1.27 -20.31 -14.59
CA LEU A 4 1.22 -18.85 -14.65
C LEU A 4 0.26 -18.36 -13.56
N ARG A 5 0.78 -17.50 -12.68
CA ARG A 5 0.05 -16.90 -11.57
C ARG A 5 0.03 -15.40 -11.80
N VAL A 6 -1.06 -14.89 -12.34
CA VAL A 6 -1.31 -13.44 -12.41
C VAL A 6 -1.99 -13.05 -11.11
N ARG A 7 -1.38 -12.13 -10.35
CA ARG A 7 -1.98 -11.58 -9.13
C ARG A 7 -2.76 -10.30 -9.47
N ARG A 8 -4.09 -10.41 -9.42
CA ARG A 8 -5.03 -9.39 -8.96
C ARG A 8 -6.27 -10.16 -8.48
N GLU A 9 -6.49 -10.12 -7.18
CA GLU A 9 -7.60 -10.70 -6.40
C GLU A 9 -8.94 -10.17 -6.98
N ASP A 10 -9.99 -10.91 -7.32
CA ASP A 10 -10.33 -12.34 -7.19
C ASP A 10 -11.21 -12.77 -8.38
N VAL A 11 -10.61 -13.25 -9.48
CA VAL A 11 -11.29 -14.08 -10.48
C VAL A 11 -10.28 -15.11 -10.99
N ASP A 12 -10.27 -16.30 -10.39
CA ASP A 12 -9.51 -17.43 -10.93
C ASP A 12 -10.22 -17.94 -12.20
N ILE A 13 -9.87 -17.39 -13.36
CA ILE A 13 -10.26 -17.99 -14.64
C ILE A 13 -9.31 -19.16 -14.91
N ILE A 14 -9.69 -20.35 -14.45
CA ILE A 14 -8.96 -21.58 -14.71
C ILE A 14 -9.32 -22.07 -16.11
N PHE A 15 -8.54 -21.68 -17.12
CA PHE A 15 -8.63 -22.28 -18.45
C PHE A 15 -7.90 -23.64 -18.45
N ILE A 16 -8.63 -24.74 -18.27
CA ILE A 16 -8.10 -26.09 -18.55
C ILE A 16 -8.30 -26.34 -20.04
N GLY A 17 -7.32 -25.91 -20.85
CA GLY A 17 -7.36 -26.10 -22.29
C GLY A 17 -5.99 -25.90 -22.92
N ASN A 18 -5.51 -26.90 -23.67
CA ASN A 18 -4.17 -26.98 -24.22
C ASN A 18 -3.92 -26.13 -25.49
N LEU A 19 -4.65 -25.03 -25.73
CA LEU A 19 -4.53 -24.26 -26.99
C LEU A 19 -4.63 -22.74 -26.79
N GLY A 20 -3.54 -22.12 -26.35
CA GLY A 20 -3.36 -20.67 -26.44
C GLY A 20 -1.97 -20.37 -27.01
N ARG A 21 -1.91 -19.66 -28.14
CA ARG A 21 -0.63 -19.29 -28.77
C ARG A 21 -0.09 -18.03 -28.09
N TYR A 22 1.14 -18.07 -27.59
CA TYR A 22 1.81 -16.93 -26.95
C TYR A 22 2.59 -16.11 -28.00
N THR A 23 2.27 -14.83 -28.14
CA THR A 23 2.94 -13.92 -29.09
C THR A 23 3.06 -12.53 -28.49
N ASN A 24 4.25 -11.92 -28.57
CA ASN A 24 4.54 -10.56 -28.12
C ASN A 24 4.09 -10.24 -26.68
N GLY A 25 4.37 -11.13 -25.73
CA GLY A 25 4.04 -10.88 -24.33
C GLY A 25 2.62 -11.25 -23.91
N LEU A 26 1.75 -11.61 -24.87
CA LEU A 26 0.32 -11.85 -24.63
C LEU A 26 -0.08 -13.27 -25.08
N TYR A 27 -1.04 -13.86 -24.36
CA TYR A 27 -1.71 -15.10 -24.77
C TYR A 27 -2.89 -14.77 -25.67
N VAL A 28 -2.88 -15.29 -26.90
CA VAL A 28 -3.97 -15.11 -27.86
C VAL A 28 -4.95 -16.25 -27.69
N LEU A 29 -6.16 -15.92 -27.22
CA LEU A 29 -7.29 -16.85 -27.14
C LEU A 29 -8.08 -16.76 -28.43
N ASN A 30 -8.22 -17.88 -29.16
CA ASN A 30 -9.01 -17.92 -30.38
C ASN A 30 -10.42 -18.40 -30.03
N LEU A 31 -11.41 -17.49 -30.07
CA LEU A 31 -12.81 -17.77 -29.70
C LEU A 31 -13.64 -18.38 -30.84
N GLN A 32 -12.98 -18.82 -31.92
CA GLN A 32 -13.64 -19.46 -33.04
C GLN A 32 -13.78 -20.96 -32.80
N GLU A 33 -14.87 -21.32 -32.11
CA GLU A 33 -15.75 -22.45 -32.41
C GLU A 33 -16.76 -22.57 -31.27
N ASN A 34 -18.04 -22.73 -31.63
CA ASN A 34 -19.22 -22.85 -30.77
C ASN A 34 -19.03 -23.78 -29.55
N LYS A 35 -18.38 -23.29 -28.51
CA LYS A 35 -18.37 -23.89 -27.17
C LYS A 35 -18.98 -22.88 -26.23
N GLU A 36 -20.10 -23.26 -25.64
CA GLU A 36 -20.82 -22.45 -24.67
C GLU A 36 -19.83 -21.92 -23.63
N VAL A 37 -19.70 -20.60 -23.57
CA VAL A 37 -18.95 -19.92 -22.52
C VAL A 37 -19.79 -20.07 -21.25
N TYR A 38 -19.49 -21.08 -20.44
CA TYR A 38 -20.11 -21.22 -19.13
C TYR A 38 -19.60 -20.08 -18.25
N HIS A 39 -20.45 -19.06 -18.09
CA HIS A 39 -20.26 -18.05 -17.07
C HIS A 39 -20.45 -18.75 -15.73
N ILE A 40 -19.35 -19.18 -15.09
CA ILE A 40 -19.40 -19.62 -13.70
C ILE A 40 -19.58 -18.35 -12.87
N SER A 41 -20.81 -17.85 -12.79
CA SER A 41 -21.16 -17.02 -11.65
C SER A 41 -21.09 -17.94 -10.44
N LYS A 42 -20.10 -17.72 -9.57
CA LYS A 42 -20.37 -17.97 -8.16
C LYS A 42 -21.61 -17.13 -7.87
N ARG A 43 -22.76 -17.79 -7.80
CA ARG A 43 -23.99 -17.23 -7.28
C ARG A 43 -23.70 -16.95 -5.81
N SER A 44 -23.03 -15.83 -5.54
CA SER A 44 -23.11 -15.21 -4.24
C SER A 44 -24.59 -14.97 -4.00
N GLU A 45 -25.05 -15.31 -2.80
CA GLU A 45 -26.36 -14.92 -2.27
C GLU A 45 -26.81 -13.60 -2.88
N GLU A 46 -28.06 -13.54 -3.31
CA GLU A 46 -28.66 -12.43 -4.06
C GLU A 46 -28.17 -11.09 -3.51
N ILE A 47 -27.18 -10.50 -4.19
CA ILE A 47 -26.84 -9.10 -3.99
C ILE A 47 -27.97 -8.36 -4.70
N GLU A 48 -29.12 -8.25 -4.03
CA GLU A 48 -30.29 -7.52 -4.54
C GLU A 48 -30.00 -6.01 -4.66
N ASP A 49 -28.90 -5.52 -4.08
CA ASP A 49 -28.52 -4.12 -4.12
C ASP A 49 -27.71 -3.79 -5.40
N GLN A 50 -28.43 -3.28 -6.40
CA GLN A 50 -27.84 -2.75 -7.64
C GLN A 50 -26.82 -1.62 -7.39
N THR A 51 -27.00 -0.82 -6.34
CA THR A 51 -26.04 0.23 -5.97
C THR A 51 -24.71 -0.37 -5.54
N TYR A 52 -24.72 -1.45 -4.75
CA TYR A 52 -23.50 -2.13 -4.34
C TYR A 52 -22.80 -2.80 -5.54
N LEU A 53 -23.55 -3.36 -6.48
CA LEU A 53 -22.99 -3.90 -7.71
C LEU A 53 -22.31 -2.81 -8.56
N TRP A 54 -22.96 -1.66 -8.75
CA TRP A 54 -22.35 -0.52 -9.45
C TRP A 54 -21.13 0.03 -8.72
N HIS A 55 -21.16 0.05 -7.38
CA HIS A 55 -20.01 0.40 -6.57
C HIS A 55 -18.80 -0.48 -6.88
N CYS A 56 -18.98 -1.80 -6.93
CA CYS A 56 -17.91 -2.75 -7.28
C CYS A 56 -17.46 -2.60 -8.74
N ARG A 57 -18.39 -2.54 -9.70
CA ARG A 57 -18.09 -2.43 -11.14
C ARG A 57 -17.30 -1.18 -11.52
N LEU A 58 -17.58 -0.06 -10.84
CA LEU A 58 -16.95 1.24 -11.12
C LEU A 58 -15.68 1.46 -10.29
N GLY A 59 -15.14 0.41 -9.66
CA GLY A 59 -13.88 0.51 -8.91
C GLY A 59 -14.03 1.21 -7.56
N HIS A 60 -15.08 0.86 -6.82
CA HIS A 60 -15.28 1.29 -5.43
C HIS A 60 -15.47 2.81 -5.22
N ILE A 61 -16.10 3.46 -6.22
CA ILE A 61 -16.45 4.89 -6.14
C ILE A 61 -17.47 5.19 -5.03
N ASN A 62 -17.52 6.44 -4.59
CA ASN A 62 -18.44 6.87 -3.53
C ASN A 62 -19.91 6.69 -3.96
N LYS A 63 -20.80 6.30 -3.02
CA LYS A 63 -22.24 6.19 -3.23
C LYS A 63 -22.86 7.44 -3.84
N LYS A 64 -22.46 8.63 -3.36
CA LYS A 64 -22.90 9.93 -3.92
C LYS A 64 -22.51 10.08 -5.39
N ARG A 65 -21.38 9.51 -5.80
CA ARG A 65 -20.96 9.54 -7.21
C ARG A 65 -21.82 8.62 -8.06
N ILE A 66 -22.20 7.45 -7.54
CA ILE A 66 -23.12 6.51 -8.22
C ILE A 66 -24.49 7.18 -8.42
N GLU A 67 -25.02 7.84 -7.39
CA GLU A 67 -26.27 8.60 -7.44
C GLU A 67 -26.23 9.69 -8.53
N GLN A 68 -25.15 10.48 -8.59
CA GLN A 68 -24.97 11.48 -9.65
C GLN A 68 -24.93 10.87 -11.05
N LEU A 69 -24.26 9.72 -11.23
CA LEU A 69 -24.19 9.04 -12.52
C LEU A 69 -25.55 8.47 -12.94
N GLN A 70 -26.37 8.06 -11.97
CA GLN A 70 -27.75 7.64 -12.22
C GLN A 70 -28.64 8.82 -12.63
N ILE A 71 -28.62 9.92 -11.87
CA ILE A 71 -29.37 11.16 -12.20
C ILE A 71 -28.96 11.69 -13.58
N GLY A 72 -27.66 11.61 -13.91
CA GLY A 72 -27.14 11.97 -15.22
C GLY A 72 -27.46 11.00 -16.35
N GLY A 73 -28.21 9.92 -16.09
CA GLY A 73 -28.64 8.94 -17.10
C GLY A 73 -27.56 7.98 -17.60
N ILE A 74 -26.37 7.96 -16.98
CA ILE A 74 -25.22 7.15 -17.45
C ILE A 74 -25.37 5.68 -17.06
N LEU A 75 -25.91 5.39 -15.87
CA LEU A 75 -26.01 4.02 -15.32
C LEU A 75 -27.39 3.36 -15.57
N GLY A 76 -28.28 4.05 -16.28
CA GLY A 76 -29.69 3.64 -16.42
C GLY A 76 -30.49 3.82 -15.13
N SER A 77 -31.78 3.47 -15.18
CA SER A 77 -32.66 3.51 -14.02
C SER A 77 -32.58 2.21 -13.22
N PHE A 78 -32.34 2.30 -11.93
CA PHE A 78 -32.40 1.19 -10.98
C PHE A 78 -32.81 1.70 -9.59
N ASP A 79 -33.24 0.80 -8.72
CA ASP A 79 -33.58 1.16 -7.35
C ASP A 79 -32.31 1.48 -6.55
N PHE A 80 -32.05 2.76 -6.29
CA PHE A 80 -30.89 3.20 -5.52
C PHE A 80 -31.10 2.88 -4.05
N ARG A 81 -30.42 1.83 -3.57
CA ARG A 81 -30.38 1.49 -2.15
C ARG A 81 -29.03 1.82 -1.53
N PRO A 82 -28.99 2.49 -0.37
CA PRO A 82 -27.74 2.67 0.35
C PRO A 82 -27.30 1.35 1.00
N PHE A 83 -26.13 0.85 0.63
CA PHE A 83 -25.47 -0.25 1.37
C PHE A 83 -24.78 0.29 2.63
N ASN A 84 -24.36 -0.58 3.55
CA ASN A 84 -23.64 -0.16 4.77
C ASN A 84 -22.18 0.21 4.47
N SER A 85 -21.30 -0.78 4.49
CA SER A 85 -19.86 -0.64 4.30
C SER A 85 -19.36 -1.63 3.26
N CYS A 86 -18.27 -1.25 2.60
CA CYS A 86 -17.52 -2.13 1.72
C CYS A 86 -16.17 -2.37 2.38
N GLU A 87 -15.83 -3.63 2.68
CA GLU A 87 -14.61 -4.00 3.37
C GLU A 87 -13.35 -3.57 2.60
N SER A 88 -13.32 -3.76 1.29
CA SER A 88 -12.19 -3.33 0.45
C SER A 88 -12.03 -1.81 0.45
N CYS A 89 -13.13 -1.05 0.49
CA CYS A 89 -13.08 0.40 0.66
C CYS A 89 -12.54 0.81 2.03
N LEU A 90 -13.00 0.16 3.10
CA LEU A 90 -12.55 0.45 4.45
C LEU A 90 -11.04 0.22 4.54
N SER A 91 -10.56 -0.93 4.08
CA SER A 91 -9.14 -1.27 4.06
C SER A 91 -8.33 -0.32 3.17
N GLY A 92 -8.82 0.02 1.98
CA GLY A 92 -8.12 0.90 1.04
C GLY A 92 -8.14 2.39 1.42
N LYS A 93 -9.13 2.83 2.21
CA LYS A 93 -9.28 4.22 2.67
C LYS A 93 -8.94 4.41 4.13
N MET A 94 -8.47 3.36 4.82
CA MET A 94 -8.10 3.44 6.22
C MET A 94 -6.97 4.44 6.39
N THR A 95 -7.27 5.54 7.06
CA THR A 95 -6.25 6.51 7.48
C THR A 95 -5.70 6.08 8.84
N LYS A 96 -4.41 6.38 9.05
CA LYS A 96 -3.80 6.18 10.37
C LYS A 96 -4.52 7.08 11.37
N LYS A 97 -4.95 6.53 12.51
CA LYS A 97 -5.49 7.36 13.61
C LYS A 97 -4.46 8.42 13.99
N HIS A 98 -4.94 9.58 14.41
CA HIS A 98 -4.07 10.60 14.99
C HIS A 98 -3.30 10.02 16.16
N PHE A 99 -2.00 10.27 16.19
CA PHE A 99 -1.20 10.02 17.37
C PHE A 99 -1.36 11.20 18.31
N ASN A 100 -1.77 10.94 19.54
CA ASN A 100 -1.62 11.90 20.62
C ASN A 100 -0.12 12.07 20.84
N LYS A 101 0.43 13.23 20.47
CA LYS A 101 1.85 13.54 20.70
C LYS A 101 2.01 14.05 22.13
N ASP A 102 2.01 13.13 23.09
CA ASP A 102 2.57 13.43 24.41
C ASP A 102 4.08 13.16 24.32
N ASN A 103 4.79 14.00 23.55
CA ASN A 103 6.25 13.97 23.54
C ASN A 103 6.70 14.75 24.77
N GLU A 104 7.09 14.03 25.83
CA GLU A 104 7.72 14.64 26.99
C GLU A 104 9.04 15.29 26.58
N ARG A 105 9.17 16.59 26.88
CA ARG A 105 10.40 17.34 26.68
C ARG A 105 11.29 17.17 27.91
N ALA A 106 12.60 17.05 27.70
CA ALA A 106 13.54 17.04 28.82
C ALA A 106 13.43 18.34 29.65
N SER A 107 13.43 18.21 30.97
CA SER A 107 13.39 19.32 31.93
C SER A 107 14.77 19.81 32.35
N GLU A 108 15.82 19.05 32.04
CA GLU A 108 17.20 19.34 32.43
C GLU A 108 18.19 18.93 31.33
N LEU A 109 19.40 19.51 31.38
CA LEU A 109 20.49 19.21 30.46
C LEU A 109 20.82 17.72 30.48
N LEU A 110 20.99 17.12 29.30
CA LEU A 110 21.32 15.70 29.10
C LEU A 110 20.25 14.72 29.61
N GLY A 111 19.04 15.19 29.95
CA GLY A 111 17.96 14.31 30.40
C GLY A 111 17.44 13.39 29.30
N ILE A 112 17.33 13.89 28.06
CA ILE A 112 16.98 13.09 26.87
C ILE A 112 17.95 13.46 25.74
N ILE A 113 18.66 12.46 25.21
CA ILE A 113 19.55 12.60 24.07
C ILE A 113 18.97 11.83 22.89
N HIS A 114 18.69 12.53 21.80
CA HIS A 114 18.31 11.93 20.53
C HIS A 114 19.56 11.61 19.74
N THR A 115 19.71 10.35 19.34
CA THR A 115 20.88 9.90 18.55
C THR A 115 20.44 9.14 17.32
N ASP A 116 21.14 9.36 16.21
CA ASP A 116 20.93 8.63 14.96
C ASP A 116 22.26 8.36 14.25
N VAL A 117 22.35 7.23 13.54
CA VAL A 117 23.51 6.85 12.75
C VAL A 117 23.14 6.90 11.27
N CYS A 118 23.74 7.85 10.55
CA CYS A 118 23.52 8.01 9.13
C CYS A 118 24.63 7.36 8.30
N GLY A 119 24.26 6.65 7.23
CA GLY A 119 25.17 5.98 6.29
C GLY A 119 24.82 4.51 6.03
N PRO A 120 25.60 3.80 5.18
CA PRO A 120 26.87 4.25 4.61
C PRO A 120 26.69 5.24 3.47
N PHE A 121 27.51 6.29 3.43
CA PHE A 121 27.62 7.17 2.27
C PHE A 121 28.37 6.49 1.13
N SER A 122 28.04 6.89 -0.10
CA SER A 122 28.68 6.41 -1.32
C SER A 122 30.13 6.85 -1.44
N HIS A 123 30.43 8.05 -0.93
CA HIS A 123 31.76 8.64 -0.92
C HIS A 123 32.31 8.64 0.51
N GLU A 124 33.58 8.29 0.66
CA GLU A 124 34.26 8.36 1.94
C GLU A 124 34.67 9.80 2.24
N ALA A 125 34.45 10.23 3.48
CA ALA A 125 35.03 11.47 3.98
C ALA A 125 36.53 11.29 4.26
N ARG A 126 37.24 12.41 4.49
CA ARG A 126 38.65 12.40 4.85
C ARG A 126 38.87 11.53 6.09
N GLY A 127 39.73 10.51 6.00
CA GLY A 127 39.94 9.54 7.08
C GLY A 127 39.15 8.23 6.93
N ARG A 128 38.56 7.98 5.75
CA ARG A 128 37.81 6.77 5.39
C ARG A 128 36.54 6.57 6.20
N TYR A 129 35.92 7.66 6.63
CA TYR A 129 34.64 7.63 7.33
C TYR A 129 33.50 7.47 6.33
N ARG A 130 32.55 6.59 6.65
CA ARG A 130 31.39 6.27 5.80
C ARG A 130 30.07 6.50 6.49
N TYR A 131 30.10 6.83 7.76
CA TYR A 131 28.94 7.10 8.58
C TYR A 131 29.23 8.30 9.46
N PHE A 132 28.18 8.89 10.00
CA PHE A 132 28.28 9.74 11.17
C PHE A 132 27.19 9.37 12.16
N ILE A 133 27.45 9.67 13.43
CA ILE A 133 26.47 9.59 14.51
C ILE A 133 26.21 10.99 15.04
N THR A 134 24.94 11.33 15.23
CA THR A 134 24.52 12.59 15.84
C THR A 134 24.10 12.36 17.28
N PHE A 135 24.33 13.37 18.11
CA PHE A 135 23.81 13.47 19.47
C PHE A 135 23.14 14.82 19.60
N THR A 136 21.85 14.84 19.92
CA THR A 136 21.09 16.09 20.12
C THR A 136 20.46 16.06 21.50
N ASP A 137 20.88 16.96 22.37
CA ASP A 137 20.26 17.16 23.68
C ASP A 137 18.89 17.81 23.51
N ASP A 138 17.85 17.21 24.09
CA ASP A 138 16.48 17.67 23.95
C ASP A 138 16.20 18.96 24.74
N PHE A 139 16.90 19.20 25.84
CA PHE A 139 16.70 20.41 26.64
C PHE A 139 17.29 21.64 25.95
N SER A 140 18.62 21.63 25.75
CA SER A 140 19.41 22.74 25.19
C SER A 140 19.35 22.87 23.68
N ARG A 141 18.94 21.80 22.97
CA ARG A 141 19.04 21.68 21.51
C ARG A 141 20.49 21.68 20.99
N TYR A 142 21.48 21.48 21.87
CA TYR A 142 22.86 21.30 21.46
C TYR A 142 23.03 20.01 20.66
N GLY A 143 23.64 20.13 19.48
CA GLY A 143 23.91 19.02 18.58
C GLY A 143 25.40 18.79 18.41
N TYR A 144 25.84 17.54 18.52
CA TYR A 144 27.21 17.11 18.25
C TYR A 144 27.23 15.99 17.22
N VAL A 145 28.30 15.91 16.42
CA VAL A 145 28.45 14.91 15.36
C VAL A 145 29.82 14.28 15.44
N TYR A 146 29.86 12.94 15.47
CA TYR A 146 31.08 12.17 15.31
C TYR A 146 31.07 11.43 13.97
N GLN A 147 32.22 11.41 13.29
CA GLN A 147 32.42 10.58 12.11
C GLN A 147 32.87 9.18 12.54
N ILE A 148 32.30 8.13 11.93
CA ILE A 148 32.66 6.73 12.22
C ILE A 148 32.83 5.92 10.93
N ARG A 149 33.71 4.91 10.96
CA ARG A 149 33.98 4.06 9.78
C ARG A 149 33.01 2.89 9.71
N HIS A 150 32.61 2.37 10.88
CA HIS A 150 31.67 1.28 11.04
C HIS A 150 30.60 1.61 12.08
N LYS A 151 29.39 1.04 11.92
CA LYS A 151 28.30 1.19 12.91
C LYS A 151 28.67 0.64 14.30
N SER A 152 29.61 -0.31 14.37
CA SER A 152 30.11 -0.86 15.64
C SER A 152 30.83 0.17 16.51
N GLU A 153 31.31 1.28 15.95
CA GLU A 153 31.95 2.36 16.70
C GLU A 153 30.94 3.29 17.40
N ALA A 154 29.64 3.15 17.13
CA ALA A 154 28.60 4.01 17.69
C ALA A 154 28.60 4.02 19.23
N PHE A 155 28.79 2.85 19.86
CA PHE A 155 28.81 2.75 21.31
C PHE A 155 30.04 3.44 21.93
N GLU A 156 31.19 3.39 21.26
CA GLU A 156 32.38 4.12 21.72
C GLU A 156 32.17 5.64 21.61
N ARG A 157 31.55 6.12 20.53
CA ARG A 157 31.18 7.54 20.40
C ARG A 157 30.13 7.96 21.43
N PHE A 158 29.19 7.08 21.77
CA PHE A 158 28.20 7.33 22.82
C PHE A 158 28.86 7.53 24.19
N LYS A 159 29.89 6.75 24.52
CA LYS A 159 30.64 6.91 25.78
C LYS A 159 31.51 8.16 25.82
N GLU A 160 31.86 8.70 24.66
CA GLU A 160 32.69 9.90 24.51
C GLU A 160 31.87 11.20 24.57
N PHE A 161 30.60 11.14 24.17
CA PHE A 161 29.62 12.22 24.32
C PHE A 161 29.20 12.40 25.77
#